data_AF-A0A8H5CK98-F1
#
_entry.id   AF-A0A8H5CK98-F1
#
_cell.length_a   1.000
_cell.length_b   1.000
_cell.length_c   1.000
_cell.angle_alpha   90.00
_cell.angle_beta   90.00
_cell.angle_gamma   90.00
#
_symmetry.space_group_name_H-M   'P 1'
#
loop_
_entity.id
_entity.type
_entity.pdbx_description
1 polymer ?
#
loop_
_entity_poly.entity_id
_entity_poly.type
_entity_poly.pdbx_seq_one_letter_code
_entity_poly.pdbx_strand_id
1 'polypeptide(L)'
;MYKKLIRAFAFSFVPSRLPSRFPVQSRWAMTWFRAAIIAAACSSILLPAAATSQAENVRRGLDLPRSTPASGDKIAPKLFIFSMFDSEGDVWYRNDSAFDLLAQNITVPGFSPLFPDVHCTEDGSVCELITGEGEINAAATISSLVHSSTFDLAQTYFLIAGIAGGSPKLTSTGSVTFARFAVQVALQYEIDAREMPSNFSTGYMPQGARGPDQYPPELYGTEVFELNDDLRQLAFSFAQKAELYDTPEAQAYRNNYVNVSQFAAGASAPSFVLCDTATADTYWIGTMLAEAFENTTSLWTNGTGVYCTTQQEDNATLEVLMRGAISGLIDFSRIVIMRTVSDVDRPYPGQTVVEGLFSDQGGAFELSTENLYRAGVEIVQGILDGWEDQFKDGVKPSNYIGDVFGSLGGEPSFGPGSIFHGDRAPSAKRSLRARKQGRSL
;
A
#
# COMPACT_ATOMS: atom_id res chain seq x y z
N MET A 1 14.41 30.51 -50.23
CA MET A 1 14.99 31.88 -50.18
C MET A 1 14.96 32.32 -48.71
N TYR A 2 16.09 32.27 -47.99
CA TYR A 2 17.01 33.41 -47.74
C TYR A 2 16.29 34.59 -47.04
N LYS A 3 16.68 35.19 -45.89
CA LYS A 3 17.94 35.24 -45.13
C LYS A 3 17.71 36.01 -43.79
N LYS A 4 18.31 35.50 -42.70
CA LYS A 4 19.22 36.15 -41.71
C LYS A 4 18.98 37.58 -41.16
N LEU A 5 19.13 37.72 -39.82
CA LEU A 5 20.18 38.46 -39.03
C LEU A 5 19.66 38.61 -37.57
N ILE A 6 20.18 37.93 -36.52
CA ILE A 6 21.40 38.13 -35.71
C ILE A 6 21.76 39.58 -35.38
N ARG A 7 21.73 39.95 -34.08
CA ARG A 7 22.81 40.69 -33.40
C ARG A 7 22.72 40.60 -31.87
N ALA A 8 23.83 40.19 -31.28
CA ALA A 8 24.17 40.22 -29.86
C ALA A 8 24.71 41.60 -29.45
N PHE A 9 24.63 41.94 -28.16
CA PHE A 9 25.48 42.95 -27.53
C PHE A 9 25.98 42.45 -26.18
N ALA A 10 27.29 42.24 -26.11
CA ALA A 10 28.10 42.19 -24.91
C ALA A 10 28.73 43.58 -24.69
N PHE A 11 28.94 44.00 -23.44
CA PHE A 11 29.85 45.09 -23.12
C PHE A 11 30.74 44.74 -21.93
N SER A 12 32.01 45.09 -22.11
CA SER A 12 33.18 44.72 -21.33
C SER A 12 33.46 45.64 -20.14
N PHE A 13 34.19 45.08 -19.17
CA PHE A 13 34.95 45.71 -18.09
C PHE A 13 36.08 46.63 -18.60
N VAL A 14 36.34 47.75 -17.89
CA VAL A 14 37.70 48.32 -17.63
C VAL A 14 37.68 49.08 -16.27
N PRO A 15 38.71 48.97 -15.40
CA PRO A 15 38.75 49.54 -14.03
C PRO A 15 39.58 50.84 -13.91
N SER A 16 39.33 51.65 -12.87
CA SER A 16 40.16 52.83 -12.55
C SER A 16 40.46 53.04 -11.06
N ARG A 17 41.72 52.74 -10.72
CA ARG A 17 42.72 53.40 -9.82
C ARG A 17 42.29 54.18 -8.56
N LEU A 18 42.90 53.76 -7.44
CA LEU A 18 43.16 54.46 -6.18
C LEU A 18 44.01 55.74 -6.33
N PRO A 19 44.01 56.60 -5.29
CA PRO A 19 45.27 56.88 -4.60
C PRO A 19 45.19 56.86 -3.06
N SER A 20 46.36 56.70 -2.48
CA SER A 20 46.75 56.50 -1.08
C SER A 20 46.90 57.79 -0.25
N ARG A 21 46.76 57.68 1.09
CA ARG A 21 47.66 58.29 2.12
C ARG A 21 47.23 57.91 3.57
N PHE A 22 48.21 57.48 4.37
CA PHE A 22 48.23 57.25 5.83
C PHE A 22 48.67 58.53 6.59
N PRO A 23 48.46 58.68 7.93
CA PRO A 23 49.37 58.17 8.99
C PRO A 23 48.66 57.58 10.24
N VAL A 24 49.07 56.43 10.82
CA VAL A 24 50.09 56.12 11.87
C VAL A 24 49.63 56.28 13.34
N GLN A 25 49.98 55.24 14.13
CA GLN A 25 49.98 55.01 15.60
C GLN A 25 48.89 54.00 16.05
N SER A 26 49.16 52.91 16.78
CA SER A 26 50.33 52.46 17.56
C SER A 26 50.32 50.93 17.73
N ARG A 27 51.52 50.40 17.94
CA ARG A 27 51.91 48.98 18.04
C ARG A 27 51.53 48.35 19.38
N TRP A 28 51.07 47.10 19.34
CA TRP A 28 51.55 46.02 20.21
C TRP A 28 51.69 44.74 19.37
N ALA A 29 52.91 44.21 19.31
CA ALA A 29 53.27 42.89 18.80
C ALA A 29 52.94 41.84 19.89
N MET A 30 52.59 40.59 19.61
CA MET A 30 53.42 39.57 18.97
C MET A 30 52.57 38.37 18.55
N THR A 31 52.80 37.91 17.30
CA THR A 31 52.94 36.52 16.80
C THR A 31 52.17 35.40 17.54
N TRP A 32 51.39 34.55 16.86
CA TRP A 32 51.89 33.40 16.07
C TRP A 32 51.21 33.18 14.71
N PHE A 33 51.92 32.41 13.89
CA PHE A 33 51.87 32.25 12.44
C PHE A 33 50.75 31.35 11.88
N ARG A 34 50.32 31.75 10.67
CA ARG A 34 49.89 30.98 9.48
C ARG A 34 48.49 30.36 9.39
N ALA A 35 47.88 30.76 8.28
CA ALA A 35 46.63 30.29 7.72
C ALA A 35 46.85 29.17 6.68
N ALA A 36 45.77 28.40 6.51
CA ALA A 36 45.13 28.09 5.24
C ALA A 36 45.36 26.71 4.56
N ILE A 37 44.19 26.12 4.25
CA ILE A 37 43.82 25.18 3.16
C ILE A 37 44.22 23.72 3.32
N ILE A 38 43.28 22.86 3.73
CA ILE A 38 43.01 21.55 3.09
C ILE A 38 41.49 21.29 3.09
N ALA A 39 41.05 20.82 1.92
CA ALA A 39 39.77 20.28 1.46
C ALA A 39 38.67 19.92 2.48
N ALA A 40 37.44 20.31 2.12
CA ALA A 40 36.22 19.67 2.57
C ALA A 40 36.20 18.19 2.15
N ALA A 41 36.26 17.30 3.13
CA ALA A 41 35.93 15.89 2.97
C ALA A 41 34.65 15.63 3.78
N CYS A 42 33.61 15.18 3.08
CA CYS A 42 32.39 14.65 3.67
C CYS A 42 32.74 13.63 4.75
N SER A 43 32.38 13.93 6.00
CA SER A 43 32.40 12.98 7.09
C SER A 43 30.96 12.58 7.36
N SER A 44 30.55 11.48 6.71
CA SER A 44 29.39 10.68 7.07
C SER A 44 29.54 10.22 8.51
N ILE A 45 28.67 10.72 9.39
CA ILE A 45 28.49 10.19 10.74
C ILE A 45 27.77 8.84 10.57
N LEU A 46 28.48 7.77 10.90
CA LEU A 46 28.01 6.41 10.98
C LEU A 46 26.90 6.32 12.04
N LEU A 47 25.67 6.05 11.61
CA LEU A 47 24.66 5.40 12.44
C LEU A 47 25.13 3.96 12.69
N PRO A 48 25.02 3.42 13.92
CA PRO A 48 25.36 2.03 14.16
C PRO A 48 24.31 1.14 13.50
N ALA A 49 24.75 0.39 12.50
CA ALA A 49 24.05 -0.76 11.97
C ALA A 49 23.92 -1.82 13.07
N ALA A 50 22.81 -1.79 13.80
CA ALA A 50 22.38 -2.86 14.68
C ALA A 50 21.13 -3.54 14.07
N ALA A 51 21.24 -3.94 12.80
CA ALA A 51 20.23 -4.76 12.13
C ALA A 51 20.83 -5.79 11.16
N THR A 52 22.16 -5.93 11.12
CA THR A 52 22.84 -6.81 10.14
C THR A 52 23.55 -8.02 10.75
N SER A 53 23.37 -8.29 12.04
CA SER A 53 23.99 -9.44 12.71
C SER A 53 23.06 -10.65 12.93
N GLN A 54 21.76 -10.54 12.63
CA GLN A 54 20.84 -11.69 12.67
C GLN A 54 20.43 -12.21 11.28
N ALA A 55 20.63 -11.43 10.22
CA ALA A 55 20.32 -11.83 8.84
C ALA A 55 21.32 -12.81 8.19
N GLU A 56 22.47 -13.08 8.82
CA GLU A 56 23.47 -14.03 8.30
C GLU A 56 23.22 -15.49 8.70
N ASN A 57 22.30 -15.78 9.64
CA ASN A 57 22.04 -17.15 10.10
C ASN A 57 20.81 -17.83 9.47
N VAL A 58 20.05 -17.16 8.60
CA VAL A 58 18.91 -17.77 7.88
C VAL A 58 19.29 -18.22 6.45
N ARG A 59 20.53 -17.96 6.00
CA ARG A 59 21.06 -18.41 4.69
C ARG A 59 21.53 -19.87 4.64
N ARG A 60 21.02 -20.74 5.51
CA ARG A 60 20.98 -22.17 5.18
C ARG A 60 19.64 -22.42 4.51
N GLY A 61 19.67 -22.38 3.17
CA GLY A 61 18.61 -22.96 2.37
C GLY A 61 18.27 -24.32 2.94
N LEU A 62 17.09 -24.42 3.53
CA LEU A 62 16.42 -25.69 3.69
C LEU A 62 16.15 -26.14 2.25
N ASP A 63 17.01 -27.04 1.74
CA ASP A 63 16.73 -27.85 0.56
C ASP A 63 15.53 -28.75 0.87
N LEU A 64 14.34 -28.13 0.96
CA LEU A 64 13.07 -28.83 1.02
C LEU A 64 12.77 -29.34 -0.40
N PRO A 65 12.20 -30.54 -0.52
CA PRO A 65 11.91 -31.13 -1.82
C PRO A 65 10.96 -30.22 -2.61
N ARG A 66 11.43 -29.65 -3.72
CA ARG A 66 10.57 -28.98 -4.70
C ARG A 66 9.63 -30.02 -5.32
N SER A 67 8.35 -29.90 -5.05
CA SER A 67 7.31 -30.63 -5.76
C SER A 67 6.88 -29.81 -6.98
N THR A 68 7.21 -30.30 -8.18
CA THR A 68 6.39 -29.98 -9.35
C THR A 68 5.15 -30.88 -9.29
N PRO A 69 3.92 -30.33 -9.26
CA PRO A 69 2.71 -31.13 -9.32
C PRO A 69 2.77 -32.13 -10.49
N ALA A 70 2.32 -33.36 -10.24
CA ALA A 70 2.23 -34.37 -11.30
C ALA A 70 1.35 -33.83 -12.44
N SER A 71 1.76 -34.06 -13.69
CA SER A 71 1.10 -33.47 -14.85
C SER A 71 -0.38 -33.87 -14.92
N GLY A 72 -1.28 -32.92 -14.69
CA GLY A 72 -2.72 -33.08 -14.95
C GLY A 72 -3.62 -32.31 -14.00
N ASP A 73 -3.31 -32.31 -12.70
CA ASP A 73 -4.19 -31.76 -11.68
C ASP A 73 -3.65 -30.42 -11.16
N LYS A 74 -4.46 -29.38 -11.29
CA LYS A 74 -4.18 -28.05 -10.73
C LYS A 74 -4.39 -28.08 -9.22
N ILE A 75 -3.59 -27.30 -8.49
CA ILE A 75 -3.85 -27.02 -7.08
C ILE A 75 -5.05 -26.06 -7.01
N ALA A 76 -6.05 -26.38 -6.20
CA ALA A 76 -7.26 -25.59 -6.04
C ALA A 76 -7.40 -25.12 -4.59
N PRO A 77 -6.70 -24.03 -4.19
CA PRO A 77 -6.74 -23.54 -2.83
C PRO A 77 -8.15 -23.08 -2.46
N LYS A 78 -8.60 -23.43 -1.26
CA LYS A 78 -9.80 -22.83 -0.65
C LYS A 78 -9.51 -21.40 -0.24
N LEU A 79 -8.30 -21.14 0.28
CA LEU A 79 -7.83 -19.84 0.71
C LEU A 79 -6.41 -19.58 0.18
N PHE A 80 -6.18 -18.35 -0.29
CA PHE A 80 -4.86 -17.82 -0.63
C PHE A 80 -4.59 -16.57 0.21
N ILE A 81 -3.50 -16.58 0.97
CA ILE A 81 -3.04 -15.46 1.79
C ILE A 81 -2.01 -14.67 0.98
N PHE A 82 -2.17 -13.36 0.90
CA PHE A 82 -1.19 -12.47 0.26
C PHE A 82 -0.55 -11.58 1.32
N SER A 83 0.77 -11.76 1.49
CA SER A 83 1.66 -10.90 2.26
C SER A 83 2.52 -10.05 1.31
N MET A 84 3.19 -9.02 1.78
CA MET A 84 3.96 -8.10 0.93
C MET A 84 5.47 -8.22 1.13
N PHE A 85 5.93 -8.60 2.31
CA PHE A 85 7.34 -8.86 2.61
C PHE A 85 7.55 -9.90 3.74
N ASP A 86 8.80 -10.27 4.00
CA ASP A 86 9.17 -11.38 4.90
C ASP A 86 8.49 -11.33 6.27
N SER A 87 8.47 -10.18 6.97
CA SER A 87 7.89 -10.15 8.32
C SER A 87 6.37 -10.30 8.36
N GLU A 88 5.68 -10.07 7.26
CA GLU A 88 4.25 -10.39 7.12
C GLU A 88 4.03 -11.85 6.71
N GLY A 89 4.91 -12.42 5.88
CA GLY A 89 4.84 -13.82 5.47
C GLY A 89 5.24 -14.80 6.58
N ASP A 90 6.33 -14.49 7.29
CA ASP A 90 6.96 -15.36 8.26
C ASP A 90 6.06 -15.72 9.45
N VAL A 91 5.09 -14.85 9.77
CA VAL A 91 4.14 -15.14 10.86
C VAL A 91 3.22 -16.31 10.55
N TRP A 92 3.07 -16.70 9.28
CA TRP A 92 2.25 -17.84 8.87
C TRP A 92 2.99 -19.18 8.92
N TYR A 93 4.33 -19.16 8.96
CA TYR A 93 5.19 -20.37 8.94
C TYR A 93 5.60 -20.86 10.33
N ARG A 94 5.00 -20.30 11.38
CA ARG A 94 5.41 -20.60 12.75
C ARG A 94 5.11 -22.05 13.12
N ASN A 95 5.94 -22.62 13.99
CA ASN A 95 5.75 -24.00 14.48
C ASN A 95 4.45 -24.20 15.27
N ASP A 96 3.89 -23.11 15.83
CA ASP A 96 2.60 -23.08 16.52
C ASP A 96 1.43 -22.72 15.58
N SER A 97 1.67 -22.71 14.27
CA SER A 97 0.63 -22.50 13.26
C SER A 97 -0.42 -23.61 13.29
N ALA A 98 -1.68 -23.23 13.06
CA ALA A 98 -2.78 -24.19 12.94
C ALA A 98 -2.68 -25.07 11.67
N PHE A 99 -1.83 -24.68 10.72
CA PHE A 99 -1.61 -25.36 9.45
C PHE A 99 -0.15 -25.21 9.00
N ASP A 100 0.39 -26.23 8.33
CA ASP A 100 1.78 -26.24 7.85
C ASP A 100 1.85 -25.79 6.39
N LEU A 101 2.15 -24.51 6.15
CA LEU A 101 2.30 -23.96 4.79
C LEU A 101 3.61 -24.36 4.10
N LEU A 102 4.60 -24.86 4.83
CA LEU A 102 5.90 -25.23 4.24
C LEU A 102 5.91 -26.67 3.71
N ALA A 103 4.77 -27.36 3.81
CA ALA A 103 4.61 -28.72 3.29
C ALA A 103 4.78 -28.79 1.76
N GLN A 104 4.41 -27.73 1.02
CA GLN A 104 4.65 -27.61 -0.42
C GLN A 104 5.22 -26.24 -0.78
N ASN A 105 6.34 -26.24 -1.52
CA ASN A 105 6.98 -25.03 -2.03
C ASN A 105 6.97 -25.05 -3.56
N ILE A 106 6.30 -24.07 -4.17
CA ILE A 106 6.01 -24.06 -5.60
C ILE A 106 6.55 -22.77 -6.21
N THR A 107 7.60 -22.88 -7.01
CA THR A 107 8.16 -21.74 -7.74
C THR A 107 7.26 -21.36 -8.91
N VAL A 108 6.83 -20.10 -8.99
CA VAL A 108 5.97 -19.58 -10.07
C VAL A 108 6.74 -18.57 -10.93
N PRO A 109 6.93 -18.84 -12.24
CA PRO A 109 7.58 -17.88 -13.13
C PRO A 109 6.83 -16.54 -13.17
N GLY A 110 7.57 -15.43 -12.99
CA GLY A 110 7.02 -14.07 -13.02
C GLY A 110 6.77 -13.47 -11.63
N PHE A 111 6.90 -14.25 -10.56
CA PHE A 111 6.95 -13.73 -9.19
C PHE A 111 8.21 -12.87 -8.96
N SER A 112 8.16 -12.05 -7.91
CA SER A 112 9.32 -11.29 -7.43
C SER A 112 10.54 -12.22 -7.31
N PRO A 113 11.73 -11.81 -7.79
CA PRO A 113 12.94 -12.60 -7.62
C PRO A 113 13.40 -12.70 -6.15
N LEU A 114 12.85 -11.88 -5.25
CA LEU A 114 13.06 -12.00 -3.81
C LEU A 114 12.14 -13.07 -3.19
N PHE A 115 10.95 -13.25 -3.76
CA PHE A 115 9.88 -14.10 -3.25
C PHE A 115 9.29 -14.95 -4.38
N PRO A 116 10.04 -15.92 -4.93
CA PRO A 116 9.66 -16.61 -6.16
C PRO A 116 8.69 -17.79 -5.94
N ASP A 117 8.35 -18.08 -4.69
CA ASP A 117 7.65 -19.31 -4.28
C ASP A 117 6.26 -19.00 -3.69
N VAL A 118 5.35 -19.95 -3.88
CA VAL A 118 4.10 -20.11 -3.13
C VAL A 118 4.31 -21.22 -2.10
N HIS A 119 3.81 -21.01 -0.89
CA HIS A 119 3.85 -21.97 0.22
C HIS A 119 2.45 -22.51 0.49
N CYS A 120 2.24 -23.81 0.42
CA CYS A 120 0.93 -24.42 0.65
C CYS A 120 0.95 -25.58 1.64
N THR A 121 -0.22 -25.85 2.22
CA THR A 121 -0.48 -27.08 2.99
C THR A 121 -0.27 -28.34 2.14
N GLU A 122 -0.08 -29.49 2.80
CA GLU A 122 0.12 -30.78 2.11
C GLU A 122 -1.01 -31.13 1.14
N ASP A 123 -2.25 -30.74 1.46
CA ASP A 123 -3.43 -30.93 0.62
C ASP A 123 -3.68 -29.78 -0.38
N GLY A 124 -2.88 -28.70 -0.31
CA GLY A 124 -3.00 -27.51 -1.15
C GLY A 124 -4.22 -26.64 -0.86
N SER A 125 -4.92 -26.86 0.26
CA SER A 125 -6.16 -26.15 0.60
C SER A 125 -5.92 -24.71 1.08
N VAL A 126 -4.79 -24.44 1.72
CA VAL A 126 -4.35 -23.09 2.08
C VAL A 126 -2.98 -22.85 1.45
N CYS A 127 -2.85 -21.72 0.76
CA CYS A 127 -1.60 -21.26 0.20
C CYS A 127 -1.31 -19.83 0.65
N GLU A 128 -0.04 -19.45 0.64
CA GLU A 128 0.47 -18.12 0.90
C GLU A 128 1.47 -17.74 -0.18
N LEU A 129 1.51 -16.45 -0.52
CA LEU A 129 2.65 -15.87 -1.21
C LEU A 129 3.00 -14.51 -0.62
N ILE A 130 4.25 -14.09 -0.89
CA ILE A 130 4.73 -12.73 -0.67
C ILE A 130 4.82 -12.00 -2.02
N THR A 131 4.11 -10.88 -2.16
CA THR A 131 4.04 -10.15 -3.44
C THR A 131 5.32 -9.40 -3.78
N GLY A 132 6.02 -8.92 -2.76
CA GLY A 132 6.94 -7.79 -2.83
C GLY A 132 6.20 -6.46 -2.64
N GLU A 133 6.87 -5.52 -1.97
CA GLU A 133 6.34 -4.20 -1.62
C GLU A 133 6.12 -3.30 -2.84
N GLY A 134 5.11 -2.44 -2.77
CA GLY A 134 4.77 -1.46 -3.79
C GLY A 134 3.90 -1.98 -4.93
N GLU A 135 3.19 -1.06 -5.58
CA GLU A 135 2.12 -1.38 -6.52
C GLU A 135 2.58 -2.26 -7.69
N ILE A 136 3.78 -1.99 -8.23
CA ILE A 136 4.31 -2.70 -9.41
C ILE A 136 4.64 -4.17 -9.07
N ASN A 137 5.25 -4.44 -7.92
CA ASN A 137 5.59 -5.79 -7.52
C ASN A 137 4.32 -6.60 -7.24
N ALA A 138 3.37 -5.99 -6.52
CA ALA A 138 2.05 -6.56 -6.28
C ALA A 138 1.35 -6.95 -7.60
N ALA A 139 1.23 -6.03 -8.55
CA ALA A 139 0.59 -6.31 -9.82
C ALA A 139 1.33 -7.40 -10.63
N ALA A 140 2.66 -7.37 -10.68
CA ALA A 140 3.44 -8.34 -11.46
C ALA A 140 3.34 -9.76 -10.89
N THR A 141 3.46 -9.91 -9.57
CA THR A 141 3.40 -11.20 -8.88
C THR A 141 1.99 -11.79 -8.97
N ILE A 142 0.95 -11.01 -8.64
CA ILE A 142 -0.43 -11.50 -8.68
C ILE A 142 -0.87 -11.80 -10.12
N SER A 143 -0.41 -11.04 -11.11
CA SER A 143 -0.72 -11.33 -12.52
C SER A 143 -0.12 -12.66 -12.96
N SER A 144 1.07 -12.99 -12.46
CA SER A 144 1.71 -14.27 -12.72
C SER A 144 0.99 -15.43 -12.04
N LEU A 145 0.46 -15.21 -10.82
CA LEU A 145 -0.36 -16.19 -10.10
C LEU A 145 -1.66 -16.48 -10.87
N VAL A 146 -2.44 -15.43 -11.16
CA VAL A 146 -3.78 -15.55 -11.77
C VAL A 146 -3.74 -16.25 -13.12
N HIS A 147 -2.65 -16.07 -13.88
CA HIS A 147 -2.47 -16.71 -15.18
C HIS A 147 -1.65 -18.01 -15.15
N SER A 148 -1.21 -18.44 -13.96
CA SER A 148 -0.46 -19.67 -13.81
C SER A 148 -1.31 -20.90 -14.17
N SER A 149 -0.74 -21.82 -14.94
CA SER A 149 -1.38 -23.12 -15.21
C SER A 149 -1.36 -24.05 -13.99
N THR A 150 -0.63 -23.71 -12.94
CA THR A 150 -0.47 -24.52 -11.73
C THR A 150 -1.71 -24.51 -10.84
N PHE A 151 -2.46 -23.40 -10.84
CA PHE A 151 -3.57 -23.17 -9.92
C PHE A 151 -4.92 -23.12 -10.63
N ASP A 152 -5.95 -23.59 -9.94
CA ASP A 152 -7.36 -23.30 -10.23
C ASP A 152 -7.89 -22.40 -9.10
N LEU A 153 -8.15 -21.15 -9.45
CA LEU A 153 -8.47 -20.09 -8.49
C LEU A 153 -9.94 -19.67 -8.53
N ALA A 154 -10.77 -20.39 -9.31
CA ALA A 154 -12.14 -19.98 -9.59
C ALA A 154 -13.05 -19.93 -8.34
N GLN A 155 -12.73 -20.70 -7.30
CA GLN A 155 -13.48 -20.75 -6.04
C GLN A 155 -12.66 -20.31 -4.83
N THR A 156 -11.44 -19.82 -5.05
CA THR A 156 -10.51 -19.44 -3.98
C THR A 156 -10.93 -18.14 -3.30
N TYR A 157 -10.84 -18.12 -1.97
CA TYR A 157 -10.87 -16.88 -1.20
C TYR A 157 -9.48 -16.27 -1.11
N PHE A 158 -9.41 -14.96 -1.20
CA PHE A 158 -8.16 -14.21 -1.10
C PHE A 158 -8.18 -13.37 0.17
N LEU A 159 -7.24 -13.63 1.07
CA LEU A 159 -7.00 -12.81 2.25
C LEU A 159 -5.75 -11.99 2.00
N ILE A 160 -5.93 -10.71 1.70
CA ILE A 160 -4.85 -9.74 1.63
C ILE A 160 -4.53 -9.33 3.06
N ALA A 161 -3.42 -9.80 3.61
CA ALA A 161 -3.05 -9.67 5.01
C ALA A 161 -1.66 -9.07 5.15
N GLY A 162 -1.61 -7.80 5.56
CA GLY A 162 -0.36 -7.11 5.83
C GLY A 162 -0.53 -6.03 6.90
N ILE A 163 0.56 -5.37 7.25
CA ILE A 163 0.55 -4.20 8.12
C ILE A 163 0.12 -2.95 7.34
N ALA A 164 -0.15 -1.86 8.05
CA ALA A 164 -0.47 -0.56 7.51
C ALA A 164 -0.18 0.55 8.53
N GLY A 165 0.02 1.78 8.03
CA GLY A 165 -0.09 2.98 8.85
C GLY A 165 -1.55 3.23 9.22
N GLY A 166 -1.82 3.71 10.43
CA GLY A 166 -3.18 3.91 10.96
C GLY A 166 -3.50 5.35 11.29
N SER A 167 -4.73 5.77 11.02
CA SER A 167 -5.23 7.06 11.49
C SER A 167 -5.56 6.99 12.98
N PRO A 168 -4.92 7.83 13.84
CA PRO A 168 -5.24 7.84 15.26
C PRO A 168 -6.67 8.32 15.56
N LYS A 169 -7.40 8.83 14.55
CA LYS A 169 -8.83 9.16 14.65
C LYS A 169 -9.71 7.93 14.85
N LEU A 170 -9.33 6.80 14.25
CA LEU A 170 -10.17 5.59 14.20
C LEU A 170 -9.48 4.33 14.72
N THR A 171 -8.15 4.29 14.73
CA THR A 171 -7.37 3.11 15.08
C THR A 171 -6.27 3.45 16.06
N SER A 172 -5.72 2.41 16.68
CA SER A 172 -4.58 2.43 17.59
C SER A 172 -3.50 1.47 17.08
N THR A 173 -2.23 1.68 17.46
CA THR A 173 -1.14 0.74 17.10
C THR A 173 -1.51 -0.68 17.55
N GLY A 174 -1.41 -1.63 16.62
CA GLY A 174 -1.85 -3.02 16.79
C GLY A 174 -3.29 -3.34 16.45
N SER A 175 -4.12 -2.33 16.15
CA SER A 175 -5.50 -2.58 15.76
C SER A 175 -5.56 -3.37 14.46
N VAL A 176 -6.59 -4.20 14.31
CA VAL A 176 -6.84 -4.99 13.10
C VAL A 176 -8.01 -4.37 12.36
N THR A 177 -7.84 -4.10 11.08
CA THR A 177 -8.79 -3.35 10.27
C THR A 177 -9.26 -4.15 9.07
N PHE A 178 -10.50 -3.91 8.63
CA PHE A 178 -11.12 -4.61 7.52
C PHE A 178 -11.71 -3.63 6.52
N ALA A 179 -11.13 -3.58 5.33
CA ALA A 179 -11.48 -2.60 4.31
C ALA A 179 -12.71 -3.04 3.48
N ARG A 180 -13.67 -2.14 3.28
CA ARG A 180 -14.69 -2.31 2.22
C ARG A 180 -14.22 -1.65 0.92
N PHE A 181 -13.58 -0.49 1.02
CA PHE A 181 -12.98 0.23 -0.07
C PHE A 181 -11.45 0.21 0.02
N ALA A 182 -10.80 0.06 -1.14
CA ALA A 182 -9.39 0.38 -1.32
C ALA A 182 -9.28 1.55 -2.31
N VAL A 183 -8.59 2.61 -1.92
CA VAL A 183 -8.52 3.89 -2.67
C VAL A 183 -7.09 4.27 -3.01
N GLN A 184 -6.76 4.41 -4.29
CA GLN A 184 -5.42 4.80 -4.75
C GLN A 184 -5.22 6.33 -4.65
N VAL A 185 -5.04 6.82 -3.43
CA VAL A 185 -5.08 8.25 -3.11
C VAL A 185 -3.95 9.07 -3.75
N ALA A 186 -2.83 8.46 -4.17
CA ALA A 186 -1.74 9.18 -4.82
C ALA A 186 -1.82 9.23 -6.35
N LEU A 187 -2.81 8.58 -6.98
CA LEU A 187 -3.01 8.64 -8.43
C LEU A 187 -3.67 9.97 -8.85
N GLN A 188 -2.90 11.05 -8.72
CA GLN A 188 -3.34 12.44 -8.88
C GLN A 188 -2.24 13.27 -9.56
N TYR A 189 -2.53 14.50 -9.93
CA TYR A 189 -1.49 15.50 -10.15
C TYR A 189 -0.92 15.92 -8.81
N GLU A 190 0.39 16.16 -8.77
CA GLU A 190 1.06 16.70 -7.60
C GLU A 190 1.78 18.00 -7.97
N ILE A 191 1.50 19.05 -7.20
CA ILE A 191 2.21 20.31 -7.20
C ILE A 191 3.06 20.34 -5.93
N ASP A 192 4.34 20.67 -6.05
CA ASP A 192 5.21 20.86 -4.90
C ASP A 192 4.55 21.81 -3.89
N ALA A 193 4.41 21.37 -2.64
CA ALA A 193 3.69 22.12 -1.62
C ALA A 193 4.24 23.54 -1.38
N ARG A 194 5.51 23.80 -1.74
CA ARG A 194 6.15 25.13 -1.63
C ARG A 194 5.76 26.09 -2.76
N GLU A 195 5.27 25.55 -3.87
CA GLU A 195 4.84 26.27 -5.07
C GLU A 195 3.32 26.26 -5.25
N MET A 196 2.61 25.54 -4.37
CA MET A 196 1.16 25.42 -4.37
C MET A 196 0.47 26.81 -4.26
N PRO A 197 -0.59 27.07 -5.04
CA PRO A 197 -1.42 28.26 -4.88
C PRO A 197 -1.92 28.40 -3.44
N SER A 198 -1.93 29.63 -2.91
CA SER A 198 -2.32 29.89 -1.51
C SER A 198 -3.79 29.57 -1.20
N ASN A 199 -4.62 29.35 -2.21
CA ASN A 199 -6.03 28.97 -2.07
C ASN A 199 -6.27 27.46 -2.16
N PHE A 200 -5.22 26.63 -2.30
CA PHE A 200 -5.34 25.18 -2.30
C PHE A 200 -5.04 24.61 -0.91
N SER A 201 -5.78 23.58 -0.51
CA SER A 201 -5.60 22.86 0.75
C SER A 201 -4.43 21.87 0.72
N THR A 202 -4.09 21.37 -0.47
CA THR A 202 -3.05 20.37 -0.71
C THR A 202 -2.48 20.50 -2.13
N GLY A 203 -1.24 20.02 -2.31
CA GLY A 203 -0.57 19.95 -3.61
C GLY A 203 -1.15 18.87 -4.53
N TYR A 204 -1.96 17.96 -3.98
CA TYR A 204 -2.63 16.90 -4.74
C TYR A 204 -3.90 17.42 -5.42
N MET A 205 -4.10 17.04 -6.68
CA MET A 205 -5.27 17.43 -7.46
C MET A 205 -5.72 16.26 -8.35
N PRO A 206 -7.00 15.85 -8.31
CA PRO A 206 -7.48 14.72 -9.10
C PRO A 206 -7.27 14.90 -10.61
N GLN A 207 -7.11 13.79 -11.34
CA GLN A 207 -6.77 13.85 -12.76
C GLN A 207 -7.85 14.55 -13.60
N GLY A 208 -7.42 15.53 -14.39
CA GLY A 208 -8.29 16.41 -15.17
C GLY A 208 -8.99 17.53 -14.38
N ALA A 209 -8.89 17.55 -13.04
CA ALA A 209 -9.51 18.57 -12.21
C ALA A 209 -8.72 19.89 -12.20
N ARG A 210 -9.31 20.95 -11.63
CA ARG A 210 -8.68 22.27 -11.45
C ARG A 210 -8.59 22.73 -9.99
N GLY A 211 -8.93 21.85 -9.06
CA GLY A 211 -8.79 22.06 -7.62
C GLY A 211 -8.89 20.74 -6.86
N PRO A 212 -8.40 20.69 -5.61
CA PRO A 212 -8.29 19.47 -4.82
C PRO A 212 -9.65 18.86 -4.44
N ASP A 213 -10.68 19.67 -4.28
CA ASP A 213 -12.01 19.22 -3.80
C ASP A 213 -12.97 18.82 -4.94
N GLN A 214 -12.44 18.48 -6.12
CA GLN A 214 -13.23 18.16 -7.32
C GLN A 214 -13.07 16.69 -7.69
N TYR A 215 -14.18 15.99 -7.95
CA TYR A 215 -14.12 14.61 -8.43
C TYR A 215 -13.33 14.52 -9.76
N PRO A 216 -12.46 13.52 -9.97
CA PRO A 216 -11.63 13.40 -11.18
C PRO A 216 -12.50 13.29 -12.45
N PRO A 217 -12.34 14.22 -13.41
CA PRO A 217 -12.95 14.07 -14.74
C PRO A 217 -12.32 12.94 -15.57
N GLU A 218 -11.07 12.57 -15.28
CA GLU A 218 -10.33 11.52 -15.97
C GLU A 218 -10.07 10.36 -14.98
N LEU A 219 -10.53 9.16 -15.33
CA LEU A 219 -10.37 7.94 -14.55
C LEU A 219 -9.57 6.91 -15.35
N TYR A 220 -8.68 6.19 -14.68
CA TYR A 220 -7.86 5.11 -15.22
C TYR A 220 -8.41 3.73 -14.87
N GLY A 221 -9.29 3.63 -13.87
CA GLY A 221 -10.01 2.42 -13.48
C GLY A 221 -9.54 1.82 -12.15
N THR A 222 -8.42 2.27 -11.61
CA THR A 222 -7.80 1.74 -10.38
C THR A 222 -7.99 2.65 -9.18
N GLU A 223 -8.70 3.77 -9.32
CA GLU A 223 -8.87 4.77 -8.27
C GLU A 223 -9.57 4.21 -7.03
N VAL A 224 -10.63 3.43 -7.22
CA VAL A 224 -11.46 2.88 -6.15
C VAL A 224 -11.95 1.49 -6.51
N PHE A 225 -11.80 0.56 -5.57
CA PHE A 225 -12.46 -0.74 -5.59
C PHE A 225 -13.36 -0.91 -4.36
N GLU A 226 -14.56 -1.44 -4.55
CA GLU A 226 -15.48 -1.86 -3.48
C GLU A 226 -15.48 -3.39 -3.36
N LEU A 227 -15.30 -3.90 -2.15
CA LEU A 227 -15.30 -5.33 -1.82
C LEU A 227 -16.64 -5.77 -1.22
N ASN A 228 -16.80 -7.09 -1.13
CA ASN A 228 -18.00 -7.73 -0.58
C ASN A 228 -18.15 -7.45 0.91
N ASP A 229 -19.09 -6.59 1.30
CA ASP A 229 -19.28 -6.20 2.70
C ASP A 229 -19.80 -7.37 3.55
N ASP A 230 -20.64 -8.24 3.00
CA ASP A 230 -21.13 -9.42 3.73
C ASP A 230 -20.00 -10.39 4.08
N LEU A 231 -19.05 -10.60 3.15
CA LEU A 231 -17.85 -11.39 3.43
C LEU A 231 -16.93 -10.69 4.43
N ARG A 232 -16.75 -9.36 4.30
CA ARG A 232 -15.97 -8.55 5.24
C ARG A 232 -16.49 -8.68 6.67
N GLN A 233 -17.81 -8.63 6.87
CA GLN A 233 -18.45 -8.78 8.18
C GLN A 233 -18.24 -10.18 8.77
N LEU A 234 -18.29 -11.22 7.95
CA LEU A 234 -17.98 -12.59 8.38
C LEU A 234 -16.52 -12.71 8.84
N ALA A 235 -15.57 -12.22 8.03
CA ALA A 235 -14.15 -12.22 8.38
C ALA A 235 -13.88 -11.44 9.66
N PHE A 236 -14.49 -10.26 9.82
CA PHE A 236 -14.45 -9.48 11.05
C PHE A 236 -14.95 -10.28 12.26
N SER A 237 -16.08 -10.98 12.13
CA SER A 237 -16.64 -11.79 13.22
C SER A 237 -15.76 -12.98 13.62
N PHE A 238 -15.03 -13.57 12.68
CA PHE A 238 -14.05 -14.61 12.97
C PHE A 238 -12.84 -14.03 13.69
N ALA A 239 -12.25 -12.96 13.14
CA ALA A 239 -11.09 -12.31 13.73
C ALA A 239 -11.32 -11.86 15.18
N GLN A 240 -12.54 -11.43 15.53
CA GLN A 240 -12.90 -11.03 16.90
C GLN A 240 -12.79 -12.13 17.96
N LYS A 241 -12.60 -13.39 17.56
CA LYS A 241 -12.30 -14.48 18.50
C LYS A 241 -10.87 -14.41 19.04
N ALA A 242 -9.98 -13.72 18.34
CA ALA A 242 -8.58 -13.58 18.72
C ALA A 242 -8.41 -12.60 19.90
N GLU A 243 -7.46 -12.92 20.77
CA GLU A 243 -6.98 -11.99 21.80
C GLU A 243 -5.82 -11.16 21.24
N LEU A 244 -6.06 -9.87 21.00
CA LEU A 244 -5.03 -8.97 20.49
C LEU A 244 -3.90 -8.77 21.50
N TYR A 245 -2.67 -8.93 21.02
CA TYR A 245 -1.44 -8.65 21.73
C TYR A 245 -1.22 -7.14 21.90
N ASP A 246 -0.70 -6.76 23.06
CA ASP A 246 -0.37 -5.38 23.41
C ASP A 246 0.81 -5.33 24.39
N THR A 247 1.53 -4.21 24.42
CA THR A 247 2.75 -4.04 25.24
C THR A 247 2.72 -2.76 26.06
N PRO A 248 3.41 -2.71 27.22
CA PRO A 248 3.57 -1.48 28.00
C PRO A 248 4.19 -0.33 27.20
N GLU A 249 5.12 -0.62 26.29
CA GLU A 249 5.79 0.36 25.44
C GLU A 249 4.81 1.01 24.44
N ALA A 250 3.98 0.20 23.78
CA ALA A 250 2.95 0.68 22.88
C ALA A 250 1.89 1.49 23.64
N GLN A 251 1.47 1.03 24.82
CA GLN A 251 0.57 1.79 25.71
C GLN A 251 1.15 3.17 26.07
N ALA A 252 2.43 3.23 26.41
CA ALA A 252 3.11 4.48 26.73
C ALA A 252 3.16 5.44 25.52
N TYR A 253 3.42 4.92 24.31
CA TYR A 253 3.39 5.71 23.10
C TYR A 253 1.98 6.26 22.82
N ARG A 254 0.96 5.42 22.88
CA ARG A 254 -0.45 5.81 22.66
C ARG A 254 -0.97 6.83 23.66
N ASN A 255 -0.45 6.82 24.89
CA ASN A 255 -0.81 7.80 25.91
C ASN A 255 -0.48 9.25 25.50
N ASN A 256 0.41 9.48 24.52
CA ASN A 256 0.66 10.82 23.99
C ASN A 256 -0.57 11.40 23.22
N TYR A 257 -1.49 10.56 22.77
CA TYR A 257 -2.70 10.97 22.04
C TYR A 257 -3.88 11.30 22.96
N VAL A 258 -3.82 10.98 24.27
CA VAL A 258 -4.97 11.02 25.20
C VAL A 258 -5.61 12.41 25.36
N ASN A 259 -4.84 13.48 25.17
CA ASN A 259 -5.30 14.86 25.34
C ASN A 259 -5.92 15.47 24.07
N VAL A 260 -6.06 14.68 23.01
CA VAL A 260 -6.70 15.11 21.76
C VAL A 260 -7.99 14.32 21.59
N SER A 261 -9.14 14.99 21.75
CA SER A 261 -10.45 14.34 21.73
C SER A 261 -10.73 13.55 20.44
N GLN A 262 -10.28 14.07 19.28
CA GLN A 262 -10.41 13.38 18.01
C GLN A 262 -9.53 12.13 17.88
N PHE A 263 -8.54 11.93 18.75
CA PHE A 263 -7.62 10.77 18.74
C PHE A 263 -7.88 9.79 19.89
N ALA A 264 -9.11 9.77 20.42
CA ALA A 264 -9.49 8.84 21.48
C ALA A 264 -9.25 7.36 21.08
N ALA A 265 -9.46 7.01 19.81
CA ALA A 265 -9.15 5.68 19.29
C ALA A 265 -7.64 5.40 19.34
N GLY A 266 -6.80 6.31 18.84
CA GLY A 266 -5.34 6.19 18.87
C GLY A 266 -4.72 6.15 20.26
N ALA A 267 -5.42 6.67 21.28
CA ALA A 267 -5.01 6.58 22.68
C ALA A 267 -5.44 5.27 23.39
N SER A 268 -6.27 4.45 22.74
CA SER A 268 -6.87 3.24 23.34
C SER A 268 -6.03 1.98 23.08
N ALA A 269 -6.36 0.88 23.76
CA ALA A 269 -5.83 -0.45 23.43
C ALA A 269 -6.20 -0.86 21.98
N PRO A 270 -5.43 -1.76 21.33
CA PRO A 270 -5.77 -2.24 19.99
C PRO A 270 -7.15 -2.89 19.95
N SER A 271 -7.84 -2.74 18.83
CA SER A 271 -9.19 -3.29 18.63
C SER A 271 -9.42 -3.71 17.17
N PHE A 272 -10.55 -4.35 16.90
CA PHE A 272 -10.99 -4.67 15.55
C PHE A 272 -11.85 -3.52 15.00
N VAL A 273 -11.53 -3.03 13.79
CA VAL A 273 -12.18 -1.85 13.21
C VAL A 273 -12.65 -2.13 11.78
N LEU A 274 -13.92 -1.85 11.52
CA LEU A 274 -14.48 -1.81 10.16
C LEU A 274 -14.29 -0.41 9.60
N CYS A 275 -13.44 -0.26 8.59
CA CYS A 275 -13.12 1.01 7.96
C CYS A 275 -12.56 0.74 6.55
N ASP A 276 -11.75 1.63 5.96
CA ASP A 276 -11.26 1.54 4.59
C ASP A 276 -9.77 1.95 4.48
N THR A 277 -9.12 1.47 3.41
CA THR A 277 -7.67 1.54 3.21
C THR A 277 -7.30 2.45 2.04
N ALA A 278 -6.20 3.19 2.17
CA ALA A 278 -5.63 4.04 1.14
C ALA A 278 -4.32 3.44 0.60
N THR A 279 -4.16 3.42 -0.72
CA THR A 279 -2.96 2.95 -1.42
C THR A 279 -2.16 4.12 -1.97
N ALA A 280 -0.84 4.12 -1.75
CA ALA A 280 0.12 4.87 -2.54
C ALA A 280 1.52 4.25 -2.51
N ASP A 281 2.28 4.43 -3.59
CA ASP A 281 3.72 4.11 -3.62
C ASP A 281 4.59 5.03 -2.75
N THR A 282 4.06 6.19 -2.32
CA THR A 282 4.76 7.07 -1.38
C THR A 282 4.45 6.61 0.04
N TYR A 283 5.46 6.49 0.89
CA TYR A 283 5.26 6.37 2.34
C TYR A 283 5.20 7.78 2.94
N TRP A 284 4.06 8.16 3.53
CA TRP A 284 3.85 9.51 4.08
C TRP A 284 3.52 9.49 5.57
N ILE A 285 3.84 10.59 6.23
CA ILE A 285 3.35 10.92 7.57
C ILE A 285 3.11 12.43 7.67
N GLY A 286 2.12 12.82 8.45
CA GLY A 286 1.83 14.21 8.78
C GLY A 286 0.37 14.57 8.55
N THR A 287 -0.16 15.41 9.45
CA THR A 287 -1.57 15.81 9.50
C THR A 287 -2.11 16.30 8.16
N MET A 288 -1.38 17.16 7.46
CA MET A 288 -1.85 17.79 6.22
C MET A 288 -2.00 16.79 5.06
N LEU A 289 -1.02 15.90 4.86
CA LEU A 289 -1.10 14.88 3.80
C LEU A 289 -2.19 13.86 4.12
N ALA A 290 -2.24 13.42 5.37
CA ALA A 290 -3.21 12.44 5.77
C ALA A 290 -4.66 13.02 5.73
N GLU A 291 -4.87 14.30 6.04
CA GLU A 291 -6.17 14.98 5.80
C GLU A 291 -6.51 15.13 4.32
N ALA A 292 -5.52 15.41 3.46
CA ALA A 292 -5.74 15.47 2.01
C ALA A 292 -6.21 14.12 1.45
N PHE A 293 -5.59 13.02 1.90
CA PHE A 293 -5.98 11.68 1.46
C PHE A 293 -7.26 11.18 2.13
N GLU A 294 -7.55 11.56 3.37
CA GLU A 294 -8.86 11.35 4.01
C GLU A 294 -9.98 12.04 3.20
N ASN A 295 -9.77 13.29 2.79
CA ASN A 295 -10.71 14.00 1.91
C ASN A 295 -10.84 13.34 0.53
N THR A 296 -9.73 12.85 -0.03
CA THR A 296 -9.72 12.11 -1.31
C THR A 296 -10.55 10.83 -1.20
N THR A 297 -10.34 10.03 -0.16
CA THR A 297 -11.13 8.82 0.12
C THR A 297 -12.61 9.17 0.23
N SER A 298 -12.97 10.19 1.00
CA SER A 298 -14.37 10.64 1.13
C SER A 298 -14.95 11.06 -0.22
N LEU A 299 -14.25 11.91 -0.97
CA LEU A 299 -14.70 12.40 -2.27
C LEU A 299 -14.89 11.26 -3.29
N TRP A 300 -13.91 10.36 -3.39
CA TRP A 300 -13.90 9.31 -4.42
C TRP A 300 -14.89 8.19 -4.14
N THR A 301 -15.26 7.99 -2.87
CA THR A 301 -16.26 7.01 -2.41
C THR A 301 -17.64 7.63 -2.16
N ASN A 302 -17.90 8.84 -2.68
CA ASN A 302 -19.16 9.55 -2.52
C ASN A 302 -19.60 9.73 -1.05
N GLY A 303 -18.62 9.98 -0.18
CA GLY A 303 -18.79 10.20 1.25
C GLY A 303 -19.04 8.95 2.08
N THR A 304 -19.02 7.75 1.48
CA THR A 304 -19.36 6.50 2.18
C THR A 304 -18.13 5.75 2.70
N GLY A 305 -16.94 6.01 2.16
CA GLY A 305 -15.69 5.44 2.62
C GLY A 305 -15.16 6.13 3.89
N VAL A 306 -14.45 5.35 4.70
CA VAL A 306 -13.95 5.71 6.03
C VAL A 306 -12.45 5.44 6.08
N TYR A 307 -11.64 6.44 5.73
CA TYR A 307 -10.17 6.36 5.79
C TYR A 307 -9.69 6.00 7.20
N CYS A 308 -8.97 4.88 7.33
CA CYS A 308 -8.35 4.50 8.60
C CYS A 308 -6.95 3.93 8.45
N THR A 309 -6.60 3.33 7.31
CA THR A 309 -5.29 2.71 7.09
C THR A 309 -4.65 3.10 5.77
N THR A 310 -3.33 2.96 5.71
CA THR A 310 -2.49 3.34 4.56
C THR A 310 -1.45 2.27 4.25
N GLN A 311 -1.28 1.92 2.99
CA GLN A 311 -0.37 0.85 2.50
C GLN A 311 -0.03 1.09 1.02
N GLN A 312 0.74 0.21 0.37
CA GLN A 312 1.24 0.44 -1.01
C GLN A 312 0.78 -0.58 -2.07
N GLU A 313 -0.05 -1.59 -1.75
CA GLU A 313 -0.28 -2.75 -2.64
C GLU A 313 -1.74 -3.07 -2.97
N ASP A 314 -2.71 -2.66 -2.14
CA ASP A 314 -4.09 -3.20 -2.24
C ASP A 314 -4.72 -2.91 -3.61
N ASN A 315 -4.71 -1.65 -4.08
CA ASN A 315 -5.31 -1.30 -5.37
C ASN A 315 -4.66 -2.03 -6.55
N ALA A 316 -3.34 -2.26 -6.51
CA ALA A 316 -2.63 -2.99 -7.55
C ALA A 316 -2.96 -4.49 -7.56
N THR A 317 -3.06 -5.09 -6.37
CA THR A 317 -3.52 -6.48 -6.19
C THR A 317 -4.95 -6.63 -6.70
N LEU A 318 -5.85 -5.73 -6.28
CA LEU A 318 -7.26 -5.75 -6.67
C LEU A 318 -7.46 -5.55 -8.17
N GLU A 319 -6.68 -4.69 -8.83
CA GLU A 319 -6.80 -4.50 -10.28
C GLU A 319 -6.50 -5.79 -11.05
N VAL A 320 -5.52 -6.57 -10.61
CA VAL A 320 -5.23 -7.86 -11.24
C VAL A 320 -6.34 -8.86 -10.97
N LEU A 321 -6.82 -8.96 -9.72
CA LEU A 321 -7.93 -9.84 -9.38
C LEU A 321 -9.21 -9.45 -10.14
N MET A 322 -9.48 -8.17 -10.31
CA MET A 322 -10.57 -7.62 -11.13
C MET A 322 -10.49 -8.13 -12.56
N ARG A 323 -9.31 -8.01 -13.20
CA ARG A 323 -9.09 -8.54 -14.56
C ARG A 323 -9.22 -10.07 -14.63
N GLY A 324 -8.77 -10.77 -13.59
CA GLY A 324 -8.99 -12.19 -13.40
C GLY A 324 -10.48 -12.54 -13.36
N ALA A 325 -11.28 -11.77 -12.64
CA ALA A 325 -12.73 -11.96 -12.49
C ALA A 325 -13.48 -11.70 -13.80
N ILE A 326 -13.12 -10.64 -14.53
CA ILE A 326 -13.65 -10.36 -15.88
C ILE A 326 -13.36 -11.54 -16.82
N SER A 327 -12.19 -12.18 -16.66
CA SER A 327 -11.76 -13.34 -17.45
C SER A 327 -12.32 -14.68 -16.94
N GLY A 328 -13.03 -14.71 -15.81
CA GLY A 328 -13.56 -15.92 -15.19
C GLY A 328 -12.51 -16.83 -14.55
N LEU A 329 -11.33 -16.29 -14.22
CA LEU A 329 -10.24 -17.03 -13.58
C LEU A 329 -10.36 -17.05 -12.05
N ILE A 330 -11.01 -16.04 -11.48
CA ILE A 330 -11.26 -15.90 -10.04
C ILE A 330 -12.67 -15.34 -9.81
N ASP A 331 -13.13 -15.35 -8.56
CA ASP A 331 -14.37 -14.69 -8.12
C ASP A 331 -14.05 -13.48 -7.22
N PHE A 332 -14.30 -12.26 -7.71
CA PHE A 332 -13.97 -11.02 -7.00
C PHE A 332 -14.76 -10.86 -5.69
N SER A 333 -15.89 -11.56 -5.53
CA SER A 333 -16.69 -11.52 -4.31
C SER A 333 -16.03 -12.24 -3.13
N ARG A 334 -14.89 -12.91 -3.35
CA ARG A 334 -14.18 -13.74 -2.37
C ARG A 334 -12.92 -13.09 -1.79
N ILE A 335 -12.82 -11.77 -1.87
CA ILE A 335 -11.63 -11.02 -1.44
C ILE A 335 -11.91 -10.32 -0.11
N VAL A 336 -11.01 -10.47 0.84
CA VAL A 336 -10.96 -9.75 2.11
C VAL A 336 -9.64 -9.01 2.21
N ILE A 337 -9.69 -7.73 2.56
CA ILE A 337 -8.50 -6.97 2.99
C ILE A 337 -8.53 -6.87 4.50
N MET A 338 -7.47 -7.38 5.13
CA MET A 338 -7.19 -7.24 6.55
C MET A 338 -5.84 -6.53 6.71
N ARG A 339 -5.83 -5.39 7.42
CA ARG A 339 -4.60 -4.66 7.73
C ARG A 339 -4.39 -4.48 9.22
N THR A 340 -3.16 -4.62 9.71
CA THR A 340 -2.82 -4.35 11.12
C THR A 340 -1.96 -3.11 11.29
N VAL A 341 -2.22 -2.30 12.32
CA VAL A 341 -1.61 -0.96 12.44
C VAL A 341 -0.20 -1.03 13.01
N SER A 342 0.83 -0.86 12.16
CA SER A 342 2.27 -0.88 12.52
C SER A 342 2.83 0.47 12.95
N ASP A 343 2.14 1.54 12.60
CA ASP A 343 2.53 2.91 12.87
C ASP A 343 1.29 3.81 12.71
N VAL A 344 1.40 5.09 13.08
CA VAL A 344 0.36 6.09 12.88
C VAL A 344 0.80 7.16 11.89
N ASP A 345 -0.13 7.55 11.02
CA ASP A 345 0.11 8.44 9.88
C ASP A 345 0.17 9.93 10.25
N ARG A 346 0.01 10.27 11.54
CA ARG A 346 0.01 11.65 12.05
C ARG A 346 0.69 11.72 13.42
N PRO A 347 1.50 12.77 13.68
CA PRO A 347 2.16 12.93 14.98
C PRO A 347 1.18 13.29 16.10
N TYR A 348 1.51 12.92 17.34
CA TYR A 348 0.83 13.42 18.54
C TYR A 348 1.22 14.89 18.84
N PRO A 349 0.47 15.61 19.69
CA PRO A 349 0.82 16.99 20.05
C PRO A 349 2.23 17.13 20.64
N GLY A 350 3.05 17.96 20.01
CA GLY A 350 4.43 18.21 20.45
C GLY A 350 5.47 17.33 19.76
N GLN A 351 5.08 16.31 18.98
CA GLN A 351 5.97 15.57 18.10
C GLN A 351 6.05 16.27 16.74
N THR A 352 7.26 16.44 16.21
CA THR A 352 7.42 16.89 14.82
C THR A 352 7.11 15.76 13.84
N VAL A 353 6.73 16.10 12.60
CA VAL A 353 6.45 15.10 11.55
C VAL A 353 7.66 14.19 11.29
N VAL A 354 8.87 14.77 11.30
CA VAL A 354 10.13 14.02 11.08
C VAL A 354 10.42 13.07 12.25
N GLU A 355 10.19 13.50 13.49
CA GLU A 355 10.32 12.60 14.65
C GLU A 355 9.28 11.48 14.59
N GLY A 356 8.06 11.76 14.14
CA GLY A 356 7.04 10.73 13.90
C GLY A 356 7.53 9.67 12.91
N LEU A 357 8.05 10.11 11.76
CA LEU A 357 8.50 9.23 10.67
C LEU A 357 9.58 8.25 11.11
N PHE A 358 10.54 8.72 11.91
CA PHE A 358 11.72 7.95 12.29
C PHE A 358 11.65 7.38 13.71
N SER A 359 10.50 7.50 14.38
CA SER A 359 10.28 6.88 15.68
C SER A 359 9.83 5.43 15.54
N ASP A 360 10.17 4.62 16.52
CA ASP A 360 9.74 3.22 16.66
C ASP A 360 8.26 3.09 17.09
N GLN A 361 7.62 4.21 17.45
CA GLN A 361 6.22 4.27 17.86
C GLN A 361 5.80 3.26 18.95
N GLY A 362 6.76 2.87 19.80
CA GLY A 362 6.55 1.94 20.90
C GLY A 362 6.57 0.47 20.49
N GLY A 363 7.42 0.08 19.52
CA GLY A 363 7.49 -1.28 18.98
C GLY A 363 6.20 -1.68 18.24
N ALA A 364 5.55 -0.71 17.60
CA ALA A 364 4.24 -0.92 16.99
C ALA A 364 4.31 -1.89 15.79
N PHE A 365 5.46 -1.99 15.14
CA PHE A 365 5.70 -2.92 14.05
C PHE A 365 5.57 -4.40 14.50
N GLU A 366 6.32 -4.82 15.52
CA GLU A 366 6.28 -6.20 16.03
C GLU A 366 4.92 -6.55 16.64
N LEU A 367 4.29 -5.58 17.29
CA LEU A 367 2.94 -5.72 17.82
C LEU A 367 1.93 -5.96 16.69
N SER A 368 2.07 -5.25 15.58
CA SER A 368 1.20 -5.35 14.42
C SER A 368 1.32 -6.69 13.69
N THR A 369 2.53 -7.21 13.50
CA THR A 369 2.75 -8.52 12.84
C THR A 369 2.25 -9.69 13.69
N GLU A 370 2.38 -9.63 15.02
CA GLU A 370 1.78 -10.63 15.90
C GLU A 370 0.24 -10.61 15.82
N ASN A 371 -0.38 -9.42 15.83
CA ASN A 371 -1.83 -9.30 15.69
C ASN A 371 -2.34 -9.69 14.30
N LEU A 372 -1.52 -9.56 13.26
CA LEU A 372 -1.83 -10.01 11.90
C LEU A 372 -2.10 -11.51 11.91
N TYR A 373 -1.18 -12.30 12.48
CA TYR A 373 -1.34 -13.74 12.60
C TYR A 373 -2.52 -14.14 13.49
N ARG A 374 -2.62 -13.54 14.70
CA ARG A 374 -3.67 -13.88 15.67
C ARG A 374 -5.08 -13.70 15.10
N ALA A 375 -5.33 -12.59 14.41
CA ALA A 375 -6.62 -12.35 13.80
C ALA A 375 -6.81 -13.17 12.52
N GLY A 376 -5.76 -13.26 11.71
CA GLY A 376 -5.79 -13.93 10.42
C GLY A 376 -6.06 -15.42 10.50
N VAL A 377 -5.46 -16.13 11.47
CA VAL A 377 -5.66 -17.57 11.65
C VAL A 377 -7.12 -17.93 11.95
N GLU A 378 -7.83 -17.07 12.70
CA GLU A 378 -9.26 -17.26 13.00
C GLU A 378 -10.12 -17.14 11.74
N ILE A 379 -9.75 -16.25 10.80
CA ILE A 379 -10.43 -16.12 9.50
C ILE A 379 -10.20 -17.36 8.66
N VAL A 380 -8.96 -17.83 8.57
CA VAL A 380 -8.61 -19.05 7.82
C VAL A 380 -9.42 -20.23 8.34
N GLN A 381 -9.41 -20.47 9.66
CA GLN A 381 -10.16 -21.54 10.29
C GLN A 381 -11.67 -21.39 10.07
N GLY A 382 -12.22 -20.19 10.24
CA GLY A 382 -13.65 -19.92 10.00
C GLY A 382 -14.11 -20.27 8.57
N ILE A 383 -13.29 -19.95 7.57
CA ILE A 383 -13.59 -20.28 6.17
C ILE A 383 -13.47 -21.79 5.91
N LEU A 384 -12.44 -22.45 6.44
CA LEU A 384 -12.22 -23.88 6.26
C LEU A 384 -13.30 -24.73 6.94
N ASP A 385 -13.63 -24.41 8.19
CA ASP A 385 -14.64 -25.11 8.98
C ASP A 385 -16.04 -24.94 8.37
N GLY A 386 -16.35 -23.74 7.86
CA GLY A 386 -17.61 -23.44 7.18
C GLY A 386 -17.63 -23.78 5.70
N TRP A 387 -16.63 -24.49 5.16
CA TRP A 387 -16.42 -24.61 3.72
C TRP A 387 -17.64 -25.19 2.99
N GLU A 388 -18.09 -26.38 3.37
CA GLU A 388 -19.19 -27.06 2.67
C GLU A 388 -20.54 -26.37 2.86
N ASP A 389 -20.74 -25.67 3.98
CA ASP A 389 -22.05 -25.10 4.35
C ASP A 389 -22.24 -23.66 3.87
N GLN A 390 -21.16 -22.86 3.79
CA GLN A 390 -21.25 -21.42 3.57
C GLN A 390 -20.30 -20.89 2.49
N PHE A 391 -19.06 -21.39 2.43
CA PHE A 391 -18.02 -20.72 1.64
C PHE A 391 -17.80 -21.32 0.24
N LYS A 392 -18.08 -22.61 0.03
CA LYS A 392 -17.90 -23.27 -1.27
C LYS A 392 -18.66 -22.57 -2.40
N ASP A 393 -19.93 -22.26 -2.17
CA ASP A 393 -20.79 -21.60 -3.18
C ASP A 393 -20.56 -20.09 -3.28
N GLY A 394 -19.87 -19.50 -2.30
CA GLY A 394 -19.54 -18.07 -2.27
C GLY A 394 -20.51 -17.28 -1.38
N VAL A 395 -19.99 -16.21 -0.77
CA VAL A 395 -20.83 -15.27 -0.01
C VAL A 395 -21.41 -14.24 -0.98
N LYS A 396 -22.72 -14.23 -1.15
CA LYS A 396 -23.38 -13.29 -2.07
C LYS A 396 -23.33 -11.86 -1.51
N PRO A 397 -22.79 -10.87 -2.25
CA PRO A 397 -22.77 -9.48 -1.80
C PRO A 397 -24.17 -8.84 -1.86
N SER A 398 -24.48 -8.06 -0.84
CA SER A 398 -25.64 -7.15 -0.78
C SER A 398 -25.31 -5.75 -1.31
N ASN A 399 -24.03 -5.39 -1.35
CA ASN A 399 -23.51 -4.15 -1.92
C ASN A 399 -23.00 -4.33 -3.37
N TYR A 400 -22.64 -3.22 -4.00
CA TYR A 400 -21.86 -3.25 -5.25
C TYR A 400 -20.46 -3.79 -4.95
N ILE A 401 -19.88 -4.56 -5.87
CA ILE A 401 -18.47 -4.95 -5.81
C ILE A 401 -17.78 -4.66 -7.14
N GLY A 402 -16.57 -4.14 -7.06
CA GLY A 402 -15.69 -3.95 -8.20
C GLY A 402 -15.14 -2.54 -8.35
N ASP A 403 -14.77 -2.19 -9.58
CA ASP A 403 -14.04 -0.97 -9.91
C ASP A 403 -14.97 0.22 -10.20
N VAL A 404 -14.39 1.41 -10.34
CA VAL A 404 -15.13 2.64 -10.67
C VAL A 404 -15.84 2.59 -12.04
N PHE A 405 -15.45 1.66 -12.92
CA PHE A 405 -16.05 1.50 -14.24
C PHE A 405 -17.29 0.62 -14.27
N GLY A 406 -17.57 -0.13 -13.19
CA GLY A 406 -18.65 -1.11 -13.21
C GLY A 406 -18.29 -2.36 -14.02
N SER A 407 -17.01 -2.74 -14.08
CA SER A 407 -16.51 -3.79 -14.99
C SER A 407 -17.11 -5.18 -14.74
N LEU A 408 -17.60 -5.46 -13.53
CA LEU A 408 -18.31 -6.71 -13.20
C LEU A 408 -19.83 -6.65 -13.43
N GLY A 409 -20.32 -5.56 -14.02
CA GLY A 409 -21.75 -5.25 -14.16
C GLY A 409 -22.30 -4.57 -12.91
N GLY A 410 -23.57 -4.16 -12.99
CA GLY A 410 -24.20 -3.33 -11.97
C GLY A 410 -23.76 -1.86 -12.03
N GLU A 411 -24.24 -1.08 -11.06
CA GLU A 411 -23.96 0.35 -10.96
C GLU A 411 -23.12 0.63 -9.70
N PRO A 412 -21.89 1.13 -9.84
CA PRO A 412 -21.09 1.58 -8.70
C PRO A 412 -21.84 2.60 -7.84
N SER A 413 -21.76 2.44 -6.52
CA SER A 413 -22.33 3.39 -5.55
C SER A 413 -21.51 4.69 -5.42
N PHE A 414 -20.36 4.71 -6.08
CA PHE A 414 -19.36 5.76 -6.11
C PHE A 414 -18.98 6.11 -7.56
N GLY A 415 -18.39 7.28 -7.75
CA GLY A 415 -18.00 7.77 -9.07
C GLY A 415 -19.16 8.10 -10.02
N PRO A 416 -18.90 8.23 -11.33
CA PRO A 416 -19.86 8.76 -12.29
C PRO A 416 -20.91 7.73 -12.77
N GLY A 417 -20.88 6.50 -12.27
CA GLY A 417 -21.71 5.38 -12.72
C GLY A 417 -21.05 4.49 -13.77
N SER A 418 -21.68 3.36 -14.10
CA SER A 418 -21.10 2.34 -14.97
C SER A 418 -20.91 2.83 -16.41
N ILE A 419 -19.69 2.71 -16.93
CA ILE A 419 -19.41 2.98 -18.35
C ILE A 419 -19.89 1.84 -19.26
N PHE A 420 -20.31 0.73 -18.66
CA PHE A 420 -20.86 -0.44 -19.34
C PHE A 420 -22.40 -0.52 -19.22
N HIS A 421 -23.06 0.52 -18.69
CA HIS A 421 -24.52 0.61 -18.55
C HIS A 421 -25.12 -0.57 -17.75
N GLY A 422 -24.42 -1.00 -16.70
CA GLY A 422 -24.82 -2.12 -15.86
C GLY A 422 -24.44 -3.51 -16.41
N ASP A 423 -23.94 -3.60 -17.64
CA ASP A 423 -23.44 -4.85 -18.22
C ASP A 423 -21.99 -5.15 -17.79
N ARG A 424 -21.57 -6.41 -17.90
CA ARG A 424 -20.18 -6.81 -17.67
C ARG A 424 -19.25 -6.32 -18.78
N ALA A 425 -18.04 -5.91 -18.38
CA ALA A 425 -16.96 -5.62 -19.31
C ALA A 425 -16.65 -6.84 -20.20
N PRO A 426 -16.38 -6.65 -21.50
CA PRO A 426 -16.10 -7.76 -22.39
C PRO A 426 -14.73 -8.38 -22.08
N SER A 427 -14.70 -9.70 -21.83
CA SER A 427 -13.47 -10.48 -21.68
C SER A 427 -12.69 -10.67 -22.99
N ALA A 428 -13.34 -10.45 -24.14
CA ALA A 428 -12.72 -10.45 -25.46
C ALA A 428 -13.19 -9.24 -26.29
N LYS A 429 -12.24 -8.47 -26.84
CA LYS A 429 -12.57 -7.38 -27.78
C LYS A 429 -13.22 -7.94 -29.04
N ARG A 430 -14.34 -7.33 -29.48
CA ARG A 430 -14.82 -7.51 -30.86
C ARG A 430 -13.72 -7.09 -31.83
N SER A 431 -13.52 -7.87 -32.90
CA SER A 431 -12.48 -7.63 -33.90
C SER A 431 -12.54 -6.18 -34.41
N LEU A 432 -11.44 -5.43 -34.30
CA LEU A 432 -11.30 -4.11 -34.90
C LEU A 432 -11.29 -4.27 -36.44
N ARG A 433 -12.42 -4.05 -37.11
CA ARG A 433 -12.42 -3.84 -38.56
C ARG A 433 -12.10 -2.37 -38.81
N ALA A 434 -11.00 -2.11 -39.50
CA ALA A 434 -10.65 -0.77 -39.95
C ALA A 434 -11.85 -0.13 -40.67
N ARG A 435 -12.31 1.03 -40.18
CA ARG A 435 -13.28 1.85 -40.89
C ARG A 435 -12.62 2.26 -42.21
N LYS A 436 -13.04 1.67 -43.34
CA LYS A 436 -12.67 2.19 -44.66
C LYS A 436 -13.22 3.61 -44.74
N GLN A 437 -12.36 4.62 -44.53
CA GLN A 437 -12.66 5.98 -44.92
C GLN A 437 -12.79 5.99 -46.44
N GLY A 438 -14.02 5.92 -46.93
CA GLY A 438 -14.33 6.27 -48.31
C GLY A 438 -14.12 7.77 -48.48
N ARG A 439 -12.92 8.19 -48.89
CA ARG A 439 -12.77 9.45 -49.60
C ARG A 439 -13.39 9.22 -50.99
N SER A 440 -14.60 9.72 -51.19
CA SER A 440 -15.06 10.03 -52.55
C SER A 440 -14.18 11.17 -53.06
N LEU A 441 -13.53 10.92 -54.21
CA LEU A 441 -12.74 11.88 -54.97
C LEU A 441 -13.58 13.08 -55.42
#